data_AF-A0A353R700-F1
#
_entry.id   AF-A0A353R700-F1
#
_cell.length_a   1.000
_cell.length_b   1.000
_cell.length_c   1.000
_cell.angle_alpha   90.00
_cell.angle_beta   90.00
_cell.angle_gamma   90.00
#
_symmetry.space_group_name_H-M   'P 1'
#
loop_
_entity.id
_entity.type
_entity.pdbx_description
1 polymer ?
#
loop_
_entity_poly.entity_id
_entity_poly.type
_entity_poly.pdbx_seq_one_letter_code
_entity_poly.pdbx_strand_id
1 'polypeptide(L)'
;LIVAFSAVYPFLGFSKKEVYTNRFSEQDKEAAIRIFSESGFILISDQDGKMVFKSKRIAMRVFRVFEDKITLDYRDDQLTVEGMRRDIQRIASHLGNYFRSVREDE
;
A
#
# COMPACT_ATOMS: atom_id res chain seq x y z
N LEU A 1 -13.99 23.12 -24.38
CA LEU A 1 -12.78 22.75 -23.61
C LEU A 1 -13.17 21.83 -22.43
N ILE A 2 -13.85 20.71 -22.71
CA ILE A 2 -14.41 19.77 -21.70
C ILE A 2 -13.91 18.32 -21.94
N VAL A 3 -13.14 18.07 -23.01
CA VAL A 3 -12.72 16.73 -23.42
C VAL A 3 -11.46 16.22 -22.69
N ALA A 4 -10.72 17.10 -21.99
CA ALA A 4 -9.49 16.72 -21.31
C ALA A 4 -9.72 15.96 -19.98
N PHE A 5 -10.87 16.11 -19.33
CA PHE A 5 -11.15 15.47 -18.04
C PHE A 5 -11.53 13.98 -18.18
N SER A 6 -12.21 13.60 -19.27
CA SER A 6 -12.58 12.19 -19.53
C SER A 6 -11.38 11.31 -19.91
N ALA A 7 -10.28 11.89 -20.39
CA ALA A 7 -9.07 11.14 -20.76
C ALA A 7 -8.15 10.81 -19.56
N VAL A 8 -8.26 11.56 -18.45
CA VAL A 8 -7.52 11.30 -17.20
C VAL A 8 -8.18 10.19 -16.37
N TYR A 9 -9.39 9.78 -16.74
CA TYR A 9 -10.20 8.80 -16.01
C TYR A 9 -10.22 7.39 -16.67
N PRO A 10 -9.10 6.63 -16.70
CA PRO A 10 -9.21 5.19 -16.94
C PRO A 10 -8.59 4.27 -15.87
N PHE A 11 -8.06 4.76 -14.74
CA PHE A 11 -7.33 3.89 -13.79
C PHE A 11 -7.78 3.91 -12.33
N LEU A 12 -9.04 4.24 -12.08
CA LEU A 12 -9.68 4.19 -10.76
C LEU A 12 -10.11 2.79 -10.34
N GLY A 13 -9.22 1.82 -10.55
CA GLY A 13 -9.36 0.52 -9.93
C GLY A 13 -8.85 0.61 -8.51
N PHE A 14 -9.63 1.15 -7.57
CA PHE A 14 -9.37 0.84 -6.16
C PHE A 14 -9.58 -0.65 -5.97
N SER A 15 -8.66 -1.27 -5.24
CA SER A 15 -8.71 -2.70 -4.98
C SER A 15 -8.23 -2.96 -3.56
N LYS A 16 -8.61 -4.13 -3.07
CA LYS A 16 -8.16 -4.70 -1.81
C LYS A 16 -7.36 -5.96 -2.10
N LYS A 17 -6.28 -6.18 -1.35
CA LYS A 17 -5.47 -7.40 -1.41
C LYS A 17 -5.17 -7.87 0.00
N GLU A 18 -5.43 -9.15 0.22
CA GLU A 18 -5.08 -9.83 1.47
C GLU A 18 -3.67 -10.43 1.33
N VAL A 19 -2.88 -10.27 2.37
CA VAL A 19 -1.57 -10.87 2.54
C VAL A 19 -1.63 -11.67 3.84
N TYR A 20 -1.47 -12.98 3.71
CA TYR A 20 -1.52 -13.86 4.87
C TYR A 20 -0.33 -13.60 5.78
N THR A 21 -0.60 -13.40 7.07
CA THR A 21 0.39 -13.32 8.15
C THR A 21 -0.12 -14.13 9.32
N ASN A 22 0.76 -14.67 10.16
CA ASN A 22 0.34 -15.42 11.35
C ASN A 22 0.17 -14.47 12.55
N ARG A 23 1.01 -13.42 12.66
CA ARG A 23 0.94 -12.32 13.64
C ARG A 23 1.72 -11.12 13.10
N PHE A 24 1.12 -9.93 13.08
CA PHE A 24 1.82 -8.70 12.69
C PHE A 24 2.43 -8.03 13.93
N SER A 25 3.75 -7.87 13.95
CA SER A 25 4.55 -7.33 15.06
C SER A 25 5.14 -5.94 14.74
N GLU A 26 5.79 -5.32 15.73
CA GLU A 26 6.50 -4.04 15.52
C GLU A 26 7.66 -4.17 14.50
N GLN A 27 8.32 -5.33 14.40
CA GLN A 27 9.36 -5.56 13.40
C GLN A 27 8.78 -5.59 11.99
N ASP A 28 7.57 -6.17 11.84
CA ASP A 28 6.83 -6.20 10.58
C ASP A 28 6.37 -4.80 10.17
N LYS A 29 6.05 -3.92 11.12
CA LYS A 29 5.77 -2.51 10.84
C LYS A 29 6.96 -1.83 10.19
N GLU A 30 8.15 -1.97 10.76
CA GLU A 30 9.34 -1.36 10.16
C GLU A 30 9.63 -1.93 8.77
N ALA A 31 9.47 -3.25 8.60
CA ALA A 31 9.62 -3.90 7.30
C ALA A 31 8.60 -3.38 6.28
N ALA A 32 7.34 -3.23 6.67
CA ALA A 32 6.30 -2.63 5.84
C ALA A 32 6.67 -1.19 5.46
N ILE A 33 7.10 -0.36 6.41
CA ILE A 33 7.54 1.02 6.12
C ILE A 33 8.67 1.03 5.08
N ARG A 34 9.67 0.15 5.22
CA ARG A 34 10.78 0.01 4.27
C ARG A 34 10.26 -0.39 2.87
N ILE A 35 9.44 -1.43 2.78
CA ILE A 35 8.86 -1.93 1.51
C ILE A 35 8.05 -0.83 0.79
N PHE A 36 7.25 -0.07 1.54
CA PHE A 36 6.50 1.07 1.01
C PHE A 36 7.41 2.22 0.57
N SER A 37 8.46 2.52 1.35
CA SER A 37 9.48 3.54 1.02
C SER A 37 10.21 3.22 -0.28
N GLU A 38 10.67 1.98 -0.44
CA GLU A 38 11.29 1.46 -1.67
C GLU A 38 10.31 1.51 -2.86
N SER A 39 9.01 1.33 -2.58
CA SER A 39 7.94 1.48 -3.56
C SER A 39 7.61 2.94 -3.90
N GLY A 40 8.22 3.92 -3.23
CA GLY A 40 8.05 5.34 -3.47
C GLY A 40 6.92 5.99 -2.67
N PHE A 41 6.51 5.38 -1.55
CA PHE A 41 5.49 5.88 -0.64
C PHE A 41 6.10 6.29 0.71
N ILE A 42 5.43 7.16 1.44
CA ILE A 42 5.81 7.59 2.78
C ILE A 42 4.65 7.35 3.74
N LEU A 43 4.96 6.93 4.96
CA LEU A 43 3.98 6.82 6.03
C LEU A 43 3.51 8.23 6.43
N ILE A 44 2.20 8.40 6.59
CA ILE A 44 1.58 9.66 7.03
C ILE A 44 0.71 9.51 8.28
N SER A 45 0.37 8.27 8.65
CA SER A 45 -0.40 7.94 9.85
C SER A 45 -0.20 6.47 10.16
N ASP A 46 0.01 6.15 11.44
CA ASP A 46 -0.07 4.79 11.99
C ASP A 46 -0.91 4.88 13.26
N GLN A 47 -2.20 4.53 13.15
CA GLN A 47 -3.18 4.66 14.23
C GLN A 47 -4.21 3.54 14.10
N ASP A 48 -4.73 3.07 15.23
CA ASP A 48 -5.84 2.10 15.30
C ASP A 48 -5.63 0.86 14.42
N GLY A 49 -4.42 0.31 14.42
CA GLY A 49 -4.10 -0.88 13.61
C GLY A 49 -4.08 -0.63 12.09
N LYS A 50 -3.93 0.64 11.68
CA LYS A 50 -3.87 1.05 10.27
C LYS A 50 -2.70 1.96 10.01
N MET A 51 -1.89 1.60 9.01
CA MET A 51 -0.88 2.47 8.44
C MET A 51 -1.38 3.06 7.13
N VAL A 52 -1.31 4.38 7.00
CA VAL A 52 -1.68 5.11 5.80
C VAL A 52 -0.44 5.68 5.16
N PHE A 53 -0.27 5.38 3.87
CA PHE A 53 0.85 5.80 3.06
C PHE A 53 0.40 6.73 1.94
N LYS A 54 1.28 7.61 1.50
CA LYS A 54 1.09 8.48 0.32
C LYS A 54 2.30 8.46 -0.58
N SER A 55 2.13 8.71 -1.87
CA SER A 55 3.25 8.79 -2.81
C SER A 55 4.24 9.89 -2.39
N LYS A 56 5.54 9.64 -2.45
CA LYS A 56 6.57 10.66 -2.17
C LYS A 56 6.61 11.76 -3.24
N ARG A 57 6.21 11.44 -4.48
CA ARG A 57 6.38 12.32 -5.65
C ARG A 57 5.16 13.22 -5.84
N ILE A 58 5.31 14.53 -5.61
CA ILE A 58 4.23 15.51 -5.75
C ILE A 58 3.59 15.49 -7.15
N ALA A 59 4.39 15.35 -8.22
CA ALA A 59 3.88 15.22 -9.58
C ALA A 59 2.93 14.02 -9.76
N MET A 60 3.24 12.88 -9.12
CA MET A 60 2.35 11.71 -9.12
C MET A 60 1.06 11.96 -8.35
N ARG A 61 1.11 12.72 -7.25
CA ARG A 61 -0.09 13.10 -6.48
C ARG A 61 -1.04 13.95 -7.32
N VAL A 62 -0.51 14.95 -8.04
CA VAL A 62 -1.30 15.83 -8.91
C VAL A 62 -1.93 15.04 -10.06
N PHE A 63 -1.16 14.19 -10.74
CA PHE A 63 -1.68 13.35 -11.84
C PHE A 63 -2.80 12.40 -11.38
N ARG A 64 -2.77 11.98 -10.11
CA ARG A 64 -3.78 11.09 -9.52
C ARG A 64 -4.86 11.83 -8.74
N VAL A 65 -4.98 13.15 -8.89
CA VAL A 65 -6.00 13.95 -8.18
C VAL A 65 -5.97 13.72 -6.66
N PHE A 66 -4.77 13.48 -6.11
CA PHE A 66 -4.53 13.15 -4.69
C PHE A 66 -5.17 11.85 -4.18
N GLU A 67 -5.56 10.96 -5.09
CA GLU A 67 -5.97 9.58 -4.81
C GLU A 67 -4.76 8.64 -4.80
N ASP A 68 -3.72 9.02 -4.06
CA ASP A 68 -2.46 8.28 -3.95
C ASP A 68 -2.30 7.56 -2.60
N LYS A 69 -3.36 7.54 -1.79
CA LYS A 69 -3.37 6.89 -0.48
C LYS A 69 -3.39 5.37 -0.65
N ILE A 70 -2.57 4.70 0.15
CA ILE A 70 -2.61 3.25 0.33
C ILE A 70 -2.73 2.98 1.83
N THR A 71 -3.67 2.13 2.22
CA THR A 71 -3.93 1.75 3.60
C THR A 71 -3.50 0.30 3.80
N LEU A 72 -2.70 0.08 4.85
CA LEU A 72 -2.36 -1.22 5.38
C LEU A 72 -3.14 -1.43 6.67
N ASP A 73 -4.10 -2.35 6.69
CA ASP A 73 -4.86 -2.74 7.88
C ASP A 73 -4.27 -4.04 8.43
N TYR A 74 -3.87 -4.02 9.70
CA TYR A 74 -3.22 -5.13 10.39
C TYR A 74 -3.95 -5.52 11.68
N ARG A 75 -5.23 -5.14 11.81
CA ARG A 75 -6.05 -5.46 12.99
C ARG A 75 -6.51 -6.92 13.03
N ASP A 76 -6.74 -7.50 11.87
CA ASP A 76 -7.21 -8.87 11.73
C ASP A 76 -6.02 -9.82 11.59
N ASP A 77 -6.27 -11.14 11.68
CA ASP A 77 -5.24 -12.17 11.45
C ASP A 77 -4.61 -12.06 10.05
N GLN A 78 -5.29 -11.41 9.10
CA GLN A 78 -4.78 -11.17 7.75
C GLN A 78 -4.49 -9.69 7.53
N LEU A 79 -3.33 -9.41 6.94
CA LEU A 79 -2.94 -8.08 6.54
C LEU A 79 -3.69 -7.68 5.28
N THR A 80 -4.34 -6.53 5.29
CA THR A 80 -5.03 -6.00 4.12
C THR A 80 -4.31 -4.79 3.56
N VAL A 81 -4.10 -4.77 2.24
CA VAL A 81 -3.59 -3.63 1.48
C VAL A 81 -4.70 -3.07 0.58
N GLU A 82 -5.13 -1.82 0.82
CA GLU A 82 -6.16 -1.11 0.06
C GLU A 82 -5.60 0.12 -0.64
N GLY A 83 -5.96 0.32 -1.91
CA GLY A 83 -5.48 1.46 -2.70
C GLY A 83 -5.59 1.23 -4.19
N MET A 84 -4.84 2.00 -4.98
CA MET A 84 -4.85 1.88 -6.44
C MET A 84 -4.29 0.52 -6.89
N ARG A 85 -5.06 -0.26 -7.67
CA ARG A 85 -4.79 -1.67 -8.04
C ARG A 85 -3.36 -1.93 -8.48
N ARG A 86 -2.80 -1.05 -9.33
CA ARG A 86 -1.44 -1.20 -9.86
C ARG A 86 -0.38 -1.12 -8.76
N ASP A 87 -0.55 -0.25 -7.78
CA ASP A 87 0.41 -0.10 -6.69
C ASP A 87 0.27 -1.21 -5.67
N ILE A 88 -0.97 -1.53 -5.26
CA ILE A 88 -1.19 -2.58 -4.27
C ILE A 88 -0.76 -3.95 -4.77
N GLN A 89 -0.82 -4.23 -6.08
CA GLN A 89 -0.38 -5.51 -6.64
C GLN A 89 1.12 -5.73 -6.41
N ARG A 90 1.94 -4.69 -6.62
CA ARG A 90 3.38 -4.75 -6.36
C ARG A 90 3.68 -4.81 -4.86
N ILE A 91 3.02 -3.96 -4.07
CA ILE A 91 3.22 -3.89 -2.62
C ILE A 91 2.83 -5.20 -1.94
N ALA A 92 1.66 -5.76 -2.26
CA ALA A 92 1.21 -7.04 -1.72
C ALA A 92 2.16 -8.18 -2.09
N SER A 93 2.75 -8.16 -3.28
CA SER A 93 3.77 -9.15 -3.67
C SER A 93 5.04 -9.03 -2.83
N HIS A 94 5.54 -7.82 -2.57
CA HIS A 94 6.73 -7.62 -1.75
C HIS A 94 6.49 -8.02 -0.30
N LEU A 95 5.34 -7.63 0.27
CA LEU A 95 4.92 -8.03 1.61
C LEU A 95 4.78 -9.55 1.71
N GLY A 96 4.11 -10.18 0.74
CA GLY A 96 3.94 -11.63 0.72
C GLY A 96 5.27 -12.39 0.62
N ASN A 97 6.25 -11.86 -0.10
CA ASN A 97 7.60 -12.44 -0.16
C ASN A 97 8.33 -12.29 1.18
N TYR A 98 8.23 -11.12 1.83
CA TYR A 98 8.80 -10.90 3.16
C TYR A 98 8.22 -11.84 4.22
N PHE A 99 6.90 -11.97 4.30
CA PHE A 99 6.28 -12.87 5.28
C PHE A 99 6.56 -14.35 4.98
N ARG A 100 6.76 -14.70 3.71
CA ARG A 100 7.21 -16.06 3.36
C ARG A 100 8.63 -16.32 3.84
N SER A 101 9.56 -15.39 3.66
CA SER A 101 10.95 -15.57 4.11
C SER A 101 11.04 -15.63 5.64
N VAL A 102 10.30 -14.77 6.36
CA VAL A 102 10.27 -14.81 7.83
C VAL A 102 9.79 -16.17 8.34
N ARG A 103 8.79 -16.76 7.69
CA ARG A 103 8.29 -18.10 8.04
C ARG A 103 9.28 -19.23 7.76
N GLU A 104 10.15 -19.09 6.75
CA GLU A 104 11.18 -20.10 6.44
C GLU A 104 12.33 -20.07 7.47
N ASP A 105 12.53 -18.93 8.16
CA ASP A 105 13.58 -18.73 9.15
C ASP A 105 13.15 -19.09 10.60
N GLU A 106 11.85 -19.34 10.85
CA GLU A 106 11.28 -19.80 12.14
C GLU A 106 11.27 -21.33 12.29
#